data_AF-A0A7C5JGS7-F1
#
_entry.id   AF-A0A7C5JGS7-F1
#
_cell.length_a   1.000
_cell.length_b   1.000
_cell.length_c   1.000
_cell.angle_alpha   90.00
_cell.angle_beta   90.00
_cell.angle_gamma   90.00
#
_symmetry.space_group_name_H-M   'P 1'
#
loop_
_entity.id
_entity.type
_entity.pdbx_description
1 polymer ?
#
loop_
_entity_poly.entity_id
_entity_poly.type
_entity_poly.pdbx_seq_one_letter_code
_entity_poly.pdbx_strand_id
1 'polypeptide(L)'
;MRYVPLTNSLVCPFCSTAEPIEKSNEPIEEYDFDNALKHLDKHQILNIEKEIKCTKCSAIFTLKPYSISSNCPYCGTPAITEFTHNITPKSLTF
;
A
#
# COMPACT_ATOMS: atom_id res chain seq x y z
N MET A 1 6.05 -14.36 -11.75
CA MET A 1 5.33 -15.06 -12.84
C MET A 1 6.19 -15.03 -14.10
N ARG A 2 6.04 -16.00 -15.01
CA ARG A 2 6.77 -16.10 -16.27
C ARG A 2 5.79 -16.09 -17.44
N TYR A 3 6.03 -15.25 -18.44
CA TYR A 3 5.21 -15.23 -19.64
C TYR A 3 5.47 -16.46 -20.52
N VAL A 4 4.39 -17.08 -20.99
CA VAL A 4 4.40 -18.21 -21.92
C VAL A 4 3.74 -17.76 -23.23
N PRO A 5 4.54 -17.54 -24.30
CA PRO A 5 4.01 -17.01 -25.57
C PRO A 5 3.00 -17.95 -26.24
N LEU A 6 3.21 -19.26 -26.13
CA LEU A 6 2.36 -20.28 -26.77
C LEU A 6 0.90 -20.21 -26.33
N THR A 7 0.67 -19.94 -25.04
CA THR A 7 -0.67 -19.89 -24.44
C THR A 7 -1.12 -18.48 -24.13
N ASN A 8 -0.26 -17.47 -24.41
CA ASN A 8 -0.45 -16.09 -24.02
C ASN A 8 -0.85 -15.96 -22.53
N SER A 9 -0.10 -16.61 -21.64
CA SER A 9 -0.45 -16.73 -20.21
C SER A 9 0.75 -16.42 -19.31
N LEU A 10 0.47 -16.06 -18.07
CA LEU A 10 1.44 -15.95 -16.98
C LEU A 10 1.44 -17.23 -16.17
N VAL A 11 2.60 -17.84 -15.99
CA VAL A 11 2.77 -19.06 -15.19
C VAL A 11 3.68 -18.81 -14.00
N CYS A 12 3.23 -19.15 -12.80
CA CYS A 12 4.08 -19.12 -11.61
C CYS A 12 5.04 -20.33 -11.62
N PRO A 13 6.37 -20.14 -11.55
CA PRO A 13 7.32 -21.26 -11.58
C PRO A 13 7.35 -22.08 -10.28
N PHE A 14 6.71 -21.60 -9.20
CA PHE A 14 6.77 -22.24 -7.88
C PHE A 14 5.51 -23.03 -7.52
N CYS A 15 4.32 -22.55 -7.89
CA CYS A 15 3.03 -23.20 -7.59
C CYS A 15 2.28 -23.69 -8.84
N SER A 16 2.85 -23.50 -10.04
CA SER A 16 2.27 -23.90 -11.33
C SER A 16 0.91 -23.28 -11.69
N THR A 17 0.48 -22.25 -10.96
CA THR A 17 -0.71 -21.45 -11.32
C THR A 17 -0.49 -20.80 -12.68
N ALA A 18 -1.49 -20.91 -13.56
CA ALA A 18 -1.50 -20.31 -14.88
C ALA A 18 -2.67 -19.34 -15.01
N GLU A 19 -2.38 -18.10 -15.40
CA GLU A 19 -3.35 -17.04 -15.61
C GLU A 19 -3.31 -16.62 -17.10
N PRO A 20 -4.41 -16.74 -17.86
CA PRO A 20 -4.46 -16.27 -19.23
C PRO A 20 -4.39 -14.73 -19.28
N ILE A 21 -3.67 -14.18 -20.24
CA ILE A 21 -3.67 -12.73 -20.51
C ILE A 21 -4.81 -12.45 -21.48
N GLU A 22 -5.88 -11.87 -20.96
CA GLU A 22 -7.00 -11.41 -21.78
C GLU A 22 -6.55 -10.29 -22.71
N LYS A 23 -6.96 -10.37 -23.97
CA LYS A 23 -6.75 -9.30 -24.93
C LYS A 23 -7.87 -8.28 -24.76
N SER A 24 -7.52 -7.10 -24.29
CA SER A 24 -8.40 -5.94 -24.35
C SER A 24 -8.17 -5.20 -25.67
N ASN A 25 -9.25 -4.79 -26.33
CA ASN A 25 -9.22 -3.85 -27.45
C ASN A 25 -9.40 -2.40 -26.98
N GLU A 26 -9.37 -2.15 -25.67
CA GLU A 26 -9.43 -0.81 -25.13
C GLU A 26 -8.23 0.01 -25.63
N PRO A 27 -8.45 1.28 -25.97
CA PRO A 27 -7.35 2.17 -26.32
C PRO A 27 -6.40 2.28 -25.14
N ILE A 28 -5.10 2.17 -25.41
CA ILE A 28 -4.07 2.42 -24.40
C ILE A 28 -4.09 3.92 -24.11
N GLU A 29 -4.50 4.30 -22.91
CA GLU A 29 -4.41 5.66 -22.41
C GLU A 29 -3.00 5.91 -21.86
N GLU A 30 -2.26 6.83 -22.48
CA GLU A 30 -0.97 7.25 -21.99
C GLU A 30 -1.13 8.48 -21.09
N TYR A 31 -0.64 8.40 -19.85
CA TYR A 31 -0.71 9.49 -18.89
C TYR A 31 0.51 10.42 -19.03
N ASP A 32 0.27 11.72 -19.17
CA ASP A 32 1.30 12.75 -19.38
C ASP A 32 2.12 13.01 -18.10
N PHE A 33 3.40 12.67 -18.12
CA PHE A 33 4.27 12.75 -16.96
C PHE A 33 4.32 14.15 -16.30
N ASP A 34 4.38 15.22 -17.10
CA ASP A 34 4.50 16.59 -16.58
C ASP A 34 3.22 17.05 -15.87
N ASN A 35 2.05 16.60 -16.34
CA ASN A 35 0.79 16.79 -15.66
C ASN A 35 0.75 16.01 -14.33
N ALA A 36 1.27 14.77 -14.28
CA ALA A 36 1.38 13.99 -13.04
C ALA A 36 2.10 14.79 -11.95
N LEU A 37 3.24 15.40 -12.31
CA LEU A 37 4.08 16.15 -11.40
C LEU A 37 3.36 17.40 -10.85
N LYS A 38 2.65 18.14 -11.70
CA LYS A 38 1.87 19.32 -11.28
C LYS A 38 0.73 18.97 -10.32
N HIS A 39 0.16 17.78 -10.47
CA HIS A 39 -0.87 17.29 -9.57
C HIS A 39 -0.26 16.79 -8.25
N LEU A 40 0.91 16.13 -8.29
CA LEU A 40 1.64 15.66 -7.10
C LEU A 40 1.96 16.82 -6.14
N ASP A 41 2.39 17.97 -6.66
CA ASP A 41 2.68 19.17 -5.84
C ASP A 41 1.46 19.72 -5.08
N LYS A 42 0.24 19.36 -5.50
CA LYS A 42 -1.01 19.76 -4.83
C LYS A 42 -1.49 18.74 -3.79
N HIS A 43 -0.94 17.53 -3.77
CA HIS A 43 -1.30 16.54 -2.77
C HIS A 43 -0.57 16.81 -1.46
N GLN A 44 -1.34 17.07 -0.40
CA GLN A 44 -0.81 17.15 0.95
C GLN A 44 -0.25 15.78 1.36
N ILE A 45 0.93 15.81 2.00
CA ILE A 45 1.43 14.70 2.78
C ILE A 45 0.33 14.34 3.78
N LEU A 46 -0.30 13.18 3.62
CA LEU A 46 -1.26 12.68 4.59
C LEU A 46 -0.47 12.36 5.86
N ASN A 47 -0.54 13.26 6.85
CA ASN A 47 -0.07 12.99 8.19
C ASN A 47 -1.00 11.97 8.83
N ILE A 48 -0.65 10.70 8.67
CA ILE A 48 -1.36 9.59 9.32
C ILE A 48 -0.85 9.55 10.77
N GLU A 49 -1.54 10.26 11.65
CA GLU A 49 -1.32 10.15 13.09
C GLU A 49 -2.01 8.89 13.61
N LYS A 50 -1.23 8.00 14.21
CA LYS A 50 -1.73 6.75 14.79
C LYS A 50 -1.73 6.84 16.30
N GLU A 51 -2.84 7.28 16.87
CA GLU A 51 -3.03 7.32 18.31
C GLU A 51 -3.48 5.95 18.84
N ILE A 52 -2.88 5.50 19.94
CA ILE A 52 -3.24 4.25 20.58
C ILE A 52 -3.39 4.40 22.08
N LYS A 53 -4.38 3.68 22.61
CA LYS A 53 -4.63 3.55 24.05
C LYS A 53 -4.08 2.21 24.55
N CYS A 54 -3.20 2.27 25.54
CA CYS A 54 -2.67 1.08 26.20
C CYS A 54 -3.78 0.37 26.99
N THR A 55 -3.96 -0.93 26.78
CA THR A 55 -4.95 -1.76 27.49
C THR A 55 -4.64 -1.94 28.98
N LYS A 56 -3.36 -1.81 29.38
CA LYS A 56 -2.93 -2.05 30.76
C LYS A 56 -2.95 -0.81 31.65
N CYS A 57 -2.39 0.30 31.18
CA CYS A 57 -2.27 1.54 31.96
C CYS A 57 -3.19 2.67 31.48
N SER A 58 -3.99 2.43 30.44
CA SER A 58 -4.87 3.43 29.81
C SER A 58 -4.17 4.68 29.26
N ALA A 59 -2.83 4.72 29.25
CA ALA A 59 -2.09 5.81 28.65
C ALA A 59 -2.33 5.87 27.14
N ILE A 60 -2.39 7.08 26.61
CA ILE A 60 -2.61 7.37 25.20
C ILE A 60 -1.31 7.93 24.63
N PHE A 61 -0.87 7.38 23.50
CA PHE A 61 0.38 7.79 22.85
C PHE A 61 0.33 7.57 21.35
N THR A 62 1.18 8.30 20.62
CA THR A 62 1.22 8.27 19.16
C THR A 62 2.32 7.34 18.67
N LEU A 63 2.00 6.54 17.64
CA LEU A 63 2.96 5.73 16.91
C LEU A 63 3.22 6.28 15.52
N LYS A 64 4.38 5.89 14.98
CA LYS A 64 4.66 6.09 13.56
C LYS A 64 3.61 5.31 12.74
N PRO A 65 3.12 5.87 11.62
CA PRO A 65 2.03 5.30 10.83
C PRO A 65 2.24 3.83 10.46
N TYR A 66 3.46 3.48 10.04
CA TYR A 66 3.82 2.13 9.60
C TYR A 66 4.31 1.20 10.72
N SER A 67 4.27 1.64 11.99
CA SER A 67 4.63 0.80 13.13
C SER A 67 3.47 -0.12 13.50
N ILE A 68 3.72 -1.43 13.48
CA ILE A 68 2.75 -2.46 13.87
C ILE A 68 2.82 -2.81 15.35
N SER A 69 3.97 -2.58 15.98
CA SER A 69 4.22 -2.89 17.38
C SER A 69 5.12 -1.83 18.01
N SER A 70 4.97 -1.63 19.31
CA SER A 70 5.82 -0.78 20.12
C SER A 70 5.64 -1.13 21.60
N ASN A 71 6.59 -0.75 22.46
CA ASN A 71 6.36 -0.79 23.90
C ASN A 71 5.72 0.52 24.37
N CYS A 72 4.70 0.41 25.24
CA CYS A 72 4.12 1.56 25.90
C CYS A 72 5.21 2.31 26.71
N PRO A 73 5.41 3.62 26.48
CA PRO A 73 6.48 4.37 27.13
C PRO A 73 6.29 4.52 28.65
N TYR A 74 5.10 4.22 29.17
CA TYR A 74 4.76 4.37 30.59
C TYR A 74 4.91 3.07 31.38
N CYS A 75 4.41 1.95 30.85
CA CYS A 75 4.34 0.68 31.60
C CYS A 75 5.08 -0.48 30.92
N GLY A 76 5.75 -0.23 29.78
CA GLY A 76 6.52 -1.23 29.05
C GLY A 76 5.71 -2.34 28.39
N THR A 77 4.38 -2.29 28.46
CA THR A 77 3.52 -3.32 27.86
C THR A 77 3.57 -3.22 26.33
N PRO A 78 3.73 -4.34 25.60
CA PRO A 78 3.71 -4.32 24.15
C PRO A 78 2.31 -3.91 23.67
N ALA A 79 2.25 -2.82 22.92
CA ALA A 79 1.08 -2.38 22.19
C ALA A 79 1.20 -2.88 20.75
N ILE A 80 0.27 -3.76 20.37
CA ILE A 80 0.14 -4.29 19.01
C ILE A 80 -1.02 -3.56 18.35
N THR A 81 -0.81 -3.16 17.11
CA THR A 81 -1.75 -2.33 16.35
C THR A 81 -1.95 -2.92 14.97
N GLU A 82 -3.11 -2.69 14.39
CA GLU A 82 -3.37 -3.12 13.02
C GLU A 82 -2.46 -2.39 12.03
N PHE A 83 -2.02 -3.10 10.99
CA PHE A 83 -1.26 -2.50 9.91
C PHE A 83 -2.22 -1.79 8.96
N THR A 84 -2.23 -0.47 8.99
CA THR A 84 -2.94 0.36 8.03
C THR A 84 -1.95 0.86 7.00
N HIS A 85 -2.00 0.29 5.79
CA HIS A 85 -1.22 0.76 4.66
C HIS A 85 -2.16 1.28 3.61
N ASN A 86 -2.30 2.61 3.54
CA ASN A 86 -2.97 3.27 2.43
C ASN A 86 -2.00 3.28 1.25
N ILE A 87 -2.21 2.37 0.30
CA ILE A 87 -1.52 2.40 -0.99
C ILE A 87 -2.23 3.48 -1.81
N THR A 88 -1.52 4.53 -2.23
CA THR A 88 -2.06 5.50 -3.18
C THR A 88 -1.71 5.04 -4.60
N PRO A 89 -2.69 4.52 -5.38
CA PRO A 89 -2.45 4.05 -6.74
C PRO A 89 -2.19 5.20 -7.72
N LYS A 90 -1.42 4.85 -8.73
CA LYS A 90 -0.71 5.74 -9.67
C LYS A 90 -1.61 6.64 -10.54
N SER A 91 -2.89 6.33 -10.65
CA SER A 91 -3.87 7.14 -11.40
C SER A 91 -4.46 8.28 -10.58
N LEU A 92 -4.36 8.27 -9.24
CA LEU A 92 -5.02 9.27 -8.38
C LEU A 92 -4.27 10.60 -8.24
N THR A 93 -3.46 10.91 -9.24
CA THR A 93 -2.80 12.19 -9.39
C THR A 93 -3.06 12.75 -10.79
N PHE A 94 -4.12 12.27 -11.46
CA PHE A 94 -4.68 12.80 -12.70
C PHE A 94 -6.20 12.85 -12.59
#